data_AF-A0A151WTJ5-F1
#
_entry.id   AF-A0A151WTJ5-F1
#
_cell.length_a   1.000
_cell.length_b   1.000
_cell.length_c   1.000
_cell.angle_alpha   90.00
_cell.angle_beta   90.00
_cell.angle_gamma   90.00
#
_symmetry.space_group_name_H-M   'P 1'
#
loop_
_entity.id
_entity.type
_entity.pdbx_description
1 polymer ?
#
loop_
_entity_poly.entity_id
_entity_poly.type
_entity_poly.pdbx_seq_one_letter_code
_entity_poly.pdbx_strand_id
1 'polypeptide(L)'
;MGRNPLKKNYLTQRPTSAPPLLSYAEDKELDVVVQKLIYVESAIRKLTKEMKKYMGALTNLDRADQRLSTNLINCGLAQNNDECRRIVEEYYSVASQVGKNVQEVSSLCHKTFIEPLKKFRNEFITIAAAIAKREDLVTTWKYVYNRVKKLQEKKDRTANHIAKLERERRAEEVAAKELKTIHAQLLTELPTFLGKRLEYINPSIHAVIMIQLNYYGHATQLYTQLMPIQYSSELTSSTIVPEEEHQRVINTELNRLRALTIVKDH
;
A
#
# COMPACT_ATOMS: atom_id res chain seq x y z
N MET A 1 30.42 8.61 16.30
CA MET A 1 29.01 9.04 16.20
C MET A 1 28.14 7.84 15.83
N GLY A 2 27.53 7.19 16.81
CA GLY A 2 26.73 5.99 16.59
C GLY A 2 25.32 6.34 16.10
N ARG A 3 24.97 5.87 14.90
CA ARG A 3 23.61 5.96 14.35
C ARG A 3 22.73 5.00 15.16
N ASN A 4 21.89 5.55 16.05
CA ASN A 4 21.04 4.77 16.94
C ASN A 4 20.04 3.92 16.11
N PRO A 5 20.10 2.56 16.13
CA PRO A 5 19.35 1.70 15.20
C PRO A 5 17.85 1.56 15.52
N LEU A 6 17.34 2.27 16.54
CA LEU A 6 15.96 2.14 17.01
C LEU A 6 15.06 3.35 16.72
N LYS A 7 15.54 4.36 15.97
CA LYS A 7 14.62 5.39 15.45
C LYS A 7 13.69 4.75 14.42
N LYS A 8 12.49 4.40 14.87
CA LYS A 8 11.38 4.02 14.00
C LYS A 8 11.22 5.12 12.96
N ASN A 9 11.45 4.79 11.68
CA ASN A 9 11.28 5.71 10.55
C ASN A 9 9.78 5.93 10.24
N TYR A 10 8.95 6.05 11.27
CA TYR A 10 7.49 6.23 11.20
C TYR A 10 6.96 6.93 12.44
N LEU A 11 5.87 7.67 12.25
CA LEU A 11 5.16 8.35 13.32
C LEU A 11 4.60 7.34 14.31
N THR A 12 4.98 7.50 15.58
CA THR A 12 4.51 6.65 16.68
C THR A 12 4.21 7.42 17.96
N GLN A 13 4.68 8.66 18.06
CA GLN A 13 4.57 9.45 19.27
C GLN A 13 3.41 10.44 19.15
N ARG A 14 2.55 10.44 20.17
CA ARG A 14 1.56 11.50 20.37
C ARG A 14 2.23 12.72 21.00
N PRO A 15 1.88 13.95 20.59
CA PRO A 15 2.45 15.16 21.16
C PRO A 15 2.15 15.27 22.65
N THR A 16 3.16 15.62 23.45
CA THR A 16 2.97 15.85 24.88
C THR A 16 2.34 17.23 25.11
N SER A 17 1.32 17.31 25.97
CA SER A 17 0.74 18.61 26.37
C SER A 17 1.72 19.45 27.20
N ALA A 18 1.68 20.77 27.03
CA ALA A 18 2.59 21.70 27.72
C ALA A 18 1.87 22.87 28.43
N PRO A 19 0.92 22.59 29.35
CA PRO A 19 0.32 23.65 30.16
C PRO A 19 1.33 24.18 31.21
N PRO A 20 1.27 25.48 31.58
CA PRO A 20 0.32 26.48 31.09
C PRO A 20 0.77 27.23 29.83
N LEU A 21 1.92 26.88 29.23
CA LEU A 21 2.48 27.63 28.11
C LEU A 21 1.60 27.55 26.85
N LEU A 22 1.08 26.36 26.56
CA LEU A 22 0.18 26.07 25.46
C LEU A 22 -1.22 25.85 25.99
N SER A 23 -2.23 26.29 25.23
CA SER A 23 -3.62 26.08 25.61
C SER A 23 -4.03 24.62 25.42
N TYR A 24 -5.03 24.18 26.19
CA TYR A 24 -5.64 22.86 26.00
C TYR A 24 -6.20 22.68 24.58
N ALA A 25 -6.74 23.74 23.98
CA ALA A 25 -7.29 23.70 22.63
C ALA A 25 -6.20 23.42 21.58
N GLU A 26 -5.07 24.14 21.64
CA GLU A 26 -3.92 23.95 20.74
C GLU A 26 -3.30 22.55 20.90
N ASP A 27 -3.09 22.09 22.13
CA ASP A 27 -2.54 20.75 22.39
C ASP A 27 -3.48 19.65 21.86
N LYS A 28 -4.80 19.82 22.01
CA LYS A 28 -5.80 18.89 21.50
C LYS A 28 -5.84 18.90 19.97
N GLU A 29 -5.76 20.07 19.33
CA GLU A 29 -5.75 20.20 17.88
C GLU A 29 -4.54 19.47 17.27
N LEU A 30 -3.34 19.72 17.82
CA LEU A 30 -2.13 19.07 17.36
C LEU A 30 -2.20 17.55 17.52
N ASP A 31 -2.67 17.07 18.67
CA ASP A 31 -2.82 15.63 18.93
C ASP A 31 -3.76 14.95 17.93
N VAL A 32 -4.92 15.56 17.63
CA VAL A 32 -5.87 15.03 16.65
C VAL A 32 -5.24 14.92 15.26
N VAL A 33 -4.49 15.93 14.83
CA VAL A 33 -3.85 15.95 13.51
C VAL A 33 -2.74 14.90 13.44
N VAL A 34 -1.90 14.79 14.47
CA VAL A 34 -0.83 13.78 14.52
C VAL A 34 -1.39 12.36 14.53
N GLN A 35 -2.49 12.10 15.24
CA GLN A 35 -3.16 10.80 15.19
C GLN A 35 -3.65 10.43 13.78
N LYS A 36 -4.25 11.39 13.07
CA LYS A 36 -4.66 11.17 11.67
C LYS A 36 -3.45 10.86 10.79
N LEU A 37 -2.33 11.54 10.99
CA LEU A 37 -1.10 11.28 10.24
C LEU A 37 -0.50 9.90 10.54
N ILE A 38 -0.47 9.47 11.81
CA ILE A 38 -0.06 8.10 12.19
C ILE A 38 -0.90 7.06 11.45
N TYR A 39 -2.23 7.25 11.42
CA TYR A 39 -3.13 6.36 10.70
C TYR A 39 -2.84 6.34 9.20
N VAL A 40 -2.73 7.52 8.57
CA VAL A 40 -2.45 7.66 7.14
C VAL A 40 -1.15 6.95 6.76
N GLU A 41 -0.06 7.16 7.51
CA GLU A 41 1.22 6.51 7.24
C GLU A 41 1.13 4.98 7.32
N SER A 42 0.43 4.47 8.35
CA SER A 42 0.19 3.04 8.54
C SER A 42 -0.62 2.45 7.38
N ALA A 43 -1.69 3.14 6.96
CA ALA A 43 -2.53 2.72 5.85
C ALA A 43 -1.73 2.65 4.55
N ILE A 44 -0.90 3.65 4.24
CA ILE A 44 -0.07 3.65 3.03
C ILE A 44 0.94 2.51 3.00
N ARG A 45 1.56 2.19 4.14
CA ARG A 45 2.47 1.04 4.25
C ARG A 45 1.75 -0.27 3.94
N LYS A 46 0.54 -0.45 4.49
CA LYS A 46 -0.30 -1.63 4.23
C LYS A 46 -0.72 -1.70 2.76
N LEU A 47 -1.25 -0.61 2.20
CA LEU A 47 -1.66 -0.53 0.79
C LEU A 47 -0.50 -0.86 -0.17
N THR A 48 0.68 -0.28 0.06
CA THR A 48 1.87 -0.55 -0.76
C THR A 48 2.30 -2.02 -0.66
N LYS A 49 2.17 -2.64 0.53
CA LYS A 49 2.49 -4.06 0.73
C LYS A 49 1.51 -4.96 -0.01
N GLU A 50 0.21 -4.70 0.10
CA GLU A 50 -0.82 -5.51 -0.56
C GLU A 50 -0.76 -5.35 -2.09
N MET A 51 -0.49 -4.15 -2.61
CA MET A 51 -0.29 -3.95 -4.05
C MET A 51 0.88 -4.79 -4.60
N LYS A 52 2.00 -4.89 -3.85
CA LYS A 52 3.12 -5.76 -4.24
C LYS A 52 2.74 -7.23 -4.26
N LYS A 53 1.95 -7.69 -3.30
CA LYS A 53 1.43 -9.07 -3.29
C LYS A 53 0.49 -9.32 -4.46
N TYR A 54 -0.39 -8.37 -4.76
CA TYR A 54 -1.28 -8.43 -5.92
C TYR A 54 -0.49 -8.61 -7.23
N MET A 55 0.51 -7.76 -7.48
CA MET A 55 1.38 -7.91 -8.66
C MET A 55 2.09 -9.28 -8.67
N GLY A 56 2.60 -9.73 -7.51
CA GLY A 56 3.22 -11.05 -7.39
C GLY A 56 2.27 -12.20 -7.68
N ALA A 57 1.01 -12.10 -7.27
CA ALA A 57 -0.03 -13.09 -7.57
C ALA A 57 -0.33 -13.15 -9.07
N LEU A 58 -0.46 -12.00 -9.74
CA LEU A 58 -0.61 -11.94 -11.20
C LEU A 58 0.58 -12.58 -11.93
N THR A 59 1.81 -12.26 -11.52
CA THR A 59 3.01 -12.86 -12.13
C THR A 59 3.06 -14.38 -11.91
N ASN A 60 2.63 -14.87 -10.75
CA ASN A 60 2.60 -16.31 -10.48
C ASN A 60 1.52 -17.02 -11.31
N LEU A 61 0.36 -16.39 -11.49
CA LEU A 61 -0.70 -16.89 -12.37
C LEU A 61 -0.20 -16.98 -13.81
N ASP A 62 0.37 -15.90 -14.34
CA ASP A 62 0.98 -15.88 -15.68
C ASP A 62 2.00 -17.00 -15.85
N ARG A 63 2.94 -17.16 -14.90
CA ARG A 63 3.93 -18.25 -14.97
C ARG A 63 3.30 -19.63 -15.03
N ALA A 64 2.22 -19.87 -14.27
CA ALA A 64 1.52 -21.14 -14.29
C ALA A 64 0.83 -21.36 -15.65
N ASP A 65 0.21 -20.32 -16.21
CA ASP A 65 -0.47 -20.33 -17.50
C ASP A 65 0.52 -20.57 -18.66
N GLN A 66 1.67 -19.88 -18.67
CA GLN A 66 2.74 -20.12 -19.65
C GLN A 66 3.27 -21.55 -19.58
N ARG A 67 3.41 -22.11 -18.38
CA ARG A 67 3.89 -23.49 -18.21
C ARG A 67 2.85 -24.49 -18.72
N LEU A 68 1.57 -24.25 -18.46
CA LEU A 68 0.47 -25.08 -18.96
C LEU A 68 0.44 -25.07 -20.49
N SER A 69 0.41 -23.88 -21.10
CA SER A 69 0.37 -23.74 -22.56
C SER A 69 1.61 -24.34 -23.23
N THR A 70 2.80 -24.16 -22.65
CA THR A 70 4.06 -24.76 -23.13
C THR A 70 4.06 -26.28 -23.02
N ASN A 71 3.48 -26.85 -21.97
CA ASN A 71 3.38 -28.31 -21.85
C ASN A 71 2.39 -28.89 -22.87
N LEU A 72 1.28 -28.20 -23.12
CA LEU A 72 0.28 -28.63 -24.10
C LEU A 72 0.86 -28.60 -25.52
N ILE A 73 1.54 -27.52 -25.92
CA ILE A 73 2.11 -27.41 -27.28
C ILE A 73 3.21 -28.45 -27.53
N ASN A 74 3.94 -28.84 -26.50
CA ASN A 74 4.96 -29.90 -26.60
C ASN A 74 4.39 -31.33 -26.39
N CYS A 75 3.08 -31.48 -26.21
CA CYS A 75 2.46 -32.79 -26.01
C CYS A 75 2.32 -33.53 -27.34
N GLY A 76 3.04 -34.64 -27.51
CA GLY A 76 2.98 -35.44 -28.74
C GLY A 76 1.57 -35.91 -29.11
N LEU A 77 0.68 -36.12 -28.14
CA LEU A 77 -0.72 -36.47 -28.39
C LEU A 77 -1.51 -35.33 -29.05
N ALA A 78 -1.22 -34.08 -28.69
CA ALA A 78 -1.81 -32.91 -29.33
C ALA A 78 -1.28 -32.73 -30.76
N GLN A 79 0.01 -33.03 -30.99
CA GLN A 79 0.64 -32.89 -32.30
C GLN A 79 0.14 -33.90 -33.33
N ASN A 80 -0.28 -35.09 -32.88
CA ASN A 80 -0.77 -36.18 -33.73
C ASN A 80 -2.22 -36.01 -34.22
N ASN A 81 -2.93 -34.97 -33.79
CA ASN A 81 -4.28 -34.66 -34.23
C ASN A 81 -4.35 -33.19 -34.65
N ASP A 82 -4.75 -32.94 -35.90
CA ASP A 82 -4.72 -31.60 -36.49
C ASP A 82 -5.62 -30.59 -35.76
N GLU A 83 -6.78 -31.03 -35.27
CA GLU A 83 -7.71 -30.18 -34.52
C GLU A 83 -7.18 -29.85 -33.12
N CYS A 84 -6.68 -30.86 -32.40
CA CYS A 84 -6.04 -30.67 -31.10
C CYS A 84 -4.83 -29.74 -31.20
N ARG A 85 -3.98 -29.94 -32.24
CA ARG A 85 -2.81 -29.10 -32.49
C ARG A 85 -3.21 -27.65 -32.67
N ARG A 86 -4.20 -27.38 -33.53
CA ARG A 86 -4.72 -26.02 -33.77
C ARG A 86 -5.19 -25.35 -32.48
N ILE A 87 -6.05 -26.02 -31.70
CA ILE A 87 -6.59 -25.45 -30.44
C ILE A 87 -5.47 -25.10 -29.46
N VAL A 88 -4.48 -25.98 -29.33
CA VAL A 88 -3.34 -25.78 -28.42
C VAL A 88 -2.43 -24.64 -28.88
N GLU A 89 -2.17 -24.52 -30.19
CA GLU A 89 -1.39 -23.42 -30.76
C GLU A 89 -2.09 -22.06 -30.57
N GLU A 90 -3.40 -22.00 -30.79
CA GLU A 90 -4.22 -20.80 -30.56
C GLU A 90 -4.21 -20.39 -29.09
N TYR A 91 -4.42 -21.33 -28.17
CA TYR A 91 -4.33 -21.07 -26.72
C TYR A 91 -2.94 -20.60 -26.31
N TYR A 92 -1.87 -21.23 -26.81
CA TYR A 92 -0.50 -20.80 -26.53
C TYR A 92 -0.24 -19.36 -26.99
N SER A 93 -0.72 -18.99 -28.17
CA SER A 93 -0.63 -17.61 -28.69
C SER A 93 -1.36 -16.60 -27.79
N VAL A 94 -2.59 -16.92 -27.37
CA VAL A 94 -3.37 -16.06 -26.46
C VAL A 94 -2.71 -15.95 -25.09
N ALA A 95 -2.30 -17.06 -24.48
CA ALA A 95 -1.62 -17.08 -23.19
C ALA A 95 -0.35 -16.23 -23.23
N SER A 96 0.45 -16.31 -24.30
CA SER A 96 1.64 -15.48 -24.49
C SER A 96 1.32 -13.98 -24.52
N GLN A 97 0.24 -13.59 -25.21
CA GLN A 97 -0.20 -12.19 -25.28
C GLN A 97 -0.70 -11.68 -23.92
N VAL A 98 -1.51 -12.48 -23.21
CA VAL A 98 -1.96 -12.15 -21.85
C VAL A 98 -0.78 -11.98 -20.90
N GLY A 99 0.26 -12.82 -21.02
CA GLY A 99 1.46 -12.73 -20.20
C GLY A 99 2.25 -11.42 -20.41
N LYS A 100 2.35 -10.93 -21.66
CA LYS A 100 2.95 -9.61 -21.94
C LYS A 100 2.19 -8.49 -21.21
N ASN A 101 0.85 -8.57 -21.19
CA ASN A 101 0.02 -7.58 -20.49
C ASN A 101 0.18 -7.64 -18.97
N VAL A 102 0.45 -8.81 -18.38
CA VAL A 102 0.75 -8.93 -16.94
C VAL A 102 2.04 -8.18 -16.55
N GLN A 103 3.06 -8.22 -17.41
CA GLN A 103 4.28 -7.45 -17.20
C GLN A 103 4.02 -5.94 -17.29
N GLU A 104 3.20 -5.51 -18.24
CA GLU A 104 2.79 -4.11 -18.37
C GLU A 104 2.00 -3.63 -17.15
N VAL A 105 1.00 -4.40 -16.70
CA VAL A 105 0.23 -4.11 -15.47
C VAL A 105 1.16 -3.94 -14.28
N SER A 106 2.14 -4.83 -14.11
CA SER A 106 3.11 -4.75 -13.02
C SER A 106 3.95 -3.48 -13.09
N SER A 107 4.41 -3.10 -14.29
CA SER A 107 5.16 -1.87 -14.54
C SER A 107 4.33 -0.62 -14.24
N LEU A 108 3.09 -0.58 -14.73
CA LEU A 108 2.16 0.54 -14.52
C LEU A 108 1.82 0.70 -13.03
N CYS A 109 1.44 -0.38 -12.34
CA CYS A 109 1.17 -0.36 -10.89
C CYS A 109 2.40 0.12 -10.09
N HIS A 110 3.62 -0.22 -10.52
CA HIS A 110 4.82 0.30 -9.88
C HIS A 110 4.91 1.82 -10.00
N LYS A 111 4.78 2.34 -11.24
CA LYS A 111 4.94 3.77 -11.55
C LYS A 111 3.80 4.64 -10.99
N THR A 112 2.56 4.14 -11.01
CA THR A 112 1.37 4.95 -10.70
C THR A 112 0.83 4.76 -9.29
N PHE A 113 1.18 3.66 -8.62
CA PHE A 113 0.74 3.37 -7.24
C PHE A 113 1.91 3.28 -6.26
N ILE A 114 2.91 2.44 -6.54
CA ILE A 114 4.00 2.20 -5.57
C ILE A 114 4.90 3.43 -5.42
N GLU A 115 5.36 4.03 -6.52
CA GLU A 115 6.27 5.17 -6.48
C GLU A 115 5.66 6.42 -5.84
N PRO A 116 4.43 6.88 -6.20
CA PRO A 116 3.84 8.06 -5.60
C PRO A 116 3.60 7.88 -4.10
N LEU A 117 3.09 6.72 -3.68
CA LEU A 117 2.88 6.42 -2.26
C LEU A 117 4.19 6.25 -1.50
N LYS A 118 5.26 5.76 -2.14
CA LYS A 118 6.60 5.73 -1.56
C LYS A 118 7.17 7.15 -1.36
N LYS A 119 7.00 8.04 -2.34
CA LYS A 119 7.39 9.47 -2.23
C LYS A 119 6.64 10.14 -1.10
N PHE A 120 5.31 10.03 -1.07
CA PHE A 120 4.48 10.58 -0.01
C PHE A 120 4.88 10.05 1.38
N ARG A 121 5.16 8.75 1.50
CA ARG A 121 5.64 8.16 2.76
C ARG A 121 6.98 8.74 3.23
N ASN A 122 7.87 9.13 2.32
CA ASN A 122 9.19 9.65 2.72
C ASN A 122 9.07 11.01 3.45
N GLU A 123 8.03 11.79 3.17
CA GLU A 123 7.77 13.07 3.85
C GLU A 123 7.50 12.89 5.36
N PHE A 124 6.98 11.72 5.76
CA PHE A 124 6.73 11.41 7.18
C PHE A 124 8.02 11.37 8.02
N ILE A 125 9.19 11.17 7.39
CA ILE A 125 10.49 11.23 8.09
C ILE A 125 10.74 12.65 8.59
N THR A 126 10.49 13.65 7.75
CA THR A 126 10.63 15.08 8.10
C THR A 126 9.65 15.47 9.18
N ILE A 127 8.39 15.02 9.07
CA ILE A 127 7.34 15.26 10.07
C ILE A 127 7.74 14.64 11.43
N ALA A 128 8.24 13.40 11.43
CA ALA A 128 8.69 12.74 12.64
C ALA A 128 9.83 13.50 13.32
N ALA A 129 10.77 14.05 12.55
CA ALA A 129 11.86 14.87 13.08
C ALA A 129 11.36 16.18 13.69
N ALA A 130 10.39 16.85 13.05
CA ALA A 130 9.81 18.09 13.56
C ALA A 130 9.01 17.87 14.87
N ILE A 131 8.24 16.77 14.94
CA ILE A 131 7.54 16.36 16.17
C ILE A 131 8.55 16.03 17.27
N ALA A 132 9.61 15.26 16.99
CA ALA A 132 10.65 14.96 17.97
C ALA A 132 11.31 16.24 18.51
N LYS A 133 11.62 17.20 17.64
CA LYS A 133 12.16 18.50 18.05
C LYS A 133 11.19 19.27 18.96
N ARG A 134 9.89 19.26 18.68
CA ARG A 134 8.88 19.83 19.58
C ARG A 134 8.92 19.14 20.95
N GLU A 135 9.00 17.82 20.99
CA GLU A 135 9.00 17.04 22.25
C GLU A 135 10.26 17.33 23.11
N ASP A 136 11.42 17.50 22.48
CA ASP A 136 12.65 17.94 23.15
C ASP A 136 12.49 19.35 23.75
N LEU A 137 11.83 20.26 23.02
CA LEU A 137 11.53 21.61 23.51
C LEU A 137 10.49 21.63 24.63
N VAL A 138 9.46 20.77 24.58
CA VAL A 138 8.51 20.58 25.70
C VAL A 138 9.25 20.11 26.95
N THR A 139 10.15 19.14 26.81
CA THR A 139 10.93 18.62 27.93
C THR A 139 11.84 19.70 28.53
N THR A 140 12.53 20.45 27.67
CA THR A 140 13.42 21.54 28.06
C THR A 140 12.65 22.65 28.78
N TRP A 141 11.54 23.13 28.19
CA TRP A 141 10.70 24.16 28.78
C TRP A 141 10.12 23.71 30.14
N LYS A 142 9.57 22.50 30.24
CA LYS A 142 9.04 21.97 31.51
C LYS A 142 10.11 21.95 32.61
N TYR A 143 11.34 21.59 32.26
CA TYR A 143 12.45 21.57 33.21
C TYR A 143 12.77 22.96 33.76
N VAL A 144 12.95 23.97 32.89
CA VAL A 144 13.27 25.34 33.33
C VAL A 144 12.08 26.02 34.00
N TYR A 145 10.85 25.80 33.52
CA TYR A 145 9.62 26.31 34.13
C TYR A 145 9.46 25.83 35.57
N ASN A 146 9.70 24.55 35.84
CA ASN A 146 9.65 23.99 37.19
C ASN A 146 10.73 24.58 38.11
N ARG A 147 11.91 24.94 37.58
CA ARG A 147 12.96 25.63 38.35
C ARG A 147 12.54 27.05 38.71
N VAL A 148 12.00 27.81 37.75
CA VAL A 148 11.45 29.15 37.98
C VAL A 148 10.36 29.11 39.05
N LYS A 149 9.38 28.21 38.91
CA LYS A 149 8.29 28.02 39.87
C LYS A 149 8.81 27.75 41.29
N LYS A 150 9.73 26.79 41.45
CA LYS A 150 10.34 26.47 42.75
C LYS A 150 11.12 27.64 43.36
N LEU A 151 11.80 28.45 42.54
CA LEU A 151 12.53 29.63 43.03
C LEU A 151 11.59 30.76 43.45
N GLN A 152 10.48 30.94 42.74
CA GLN A 152 9.44 31.92 43.09
C GLN A 152 8.74 31.56 44.41
N GLU A 153 8.44 30.29 44.64
CA GLU A 153 7.78 29.80 45.86
C GLU A 153 8.59 30.06 47.14
N LYS A 154 9.93 30.09 47.05
CA LYS A 154 10.82 30.32 48.21
C LYS A 154 10.72 31.71 48.83
N LYS A 155 10.18 32.71 48.13
CA LYS A 155 10.04 34.12 48.59
C LYS A 155 11.31 34.74 49.21
N ASP A 156 12.50 34.25 48.85
CA ASP A 156 13.80 34.77 49.30
C ASP A 156 14.10 36.10 48.58
N ARG A 157 14.54 37.12 49.33
CA ARG A 157 14.81 38.48 48.83
C ARG A 157 16.31 38.80 48.73
N THR A 158 17.17 37.82 48.93
CA THR A 158 18.62 37.99 48.82
C THR A 158 18.99 38.34 47.38
N ALA A 159 19.93 39.26 47.18
CA ALA A 159 20.39 39.68 45.85
C ALA A 159 20.83 38.47 44.97
N ASN A 160 21.49 37.49 45.58
CA ASN A 160 21.90 36.24 44.90
C ASN A 160 20.70 35.42 44.41
N HIS A 161 19.63 35.32 45.21
CA HIS A 161 18.41 34.61 44.83
C HIS A 161 17.67 35.34 43.71
N ILE A 162 17.56 36.66 43.81
CA ILE A 162 16.95 37.51 42.77
C ILE A 162 17.70 37.35 41.45
N ALA A 163 19.02 37.45 41.45
CA ALA A 163 19.84 37.28 40.26
C ALA A 163 19.70 35.87 39.65
N LYS A 164 19.62 34.83 40.49
CA LYS A 164 19.39 33.45 40.04
C LYS A 164 18.00 33.27 39.43
N LEU A 165 16.95 33.78 40.08
CA LEU A 165 15.58 33.72 39.58
C LEU A 165 15.46 34.41 38.23
N GLU A 166 16.03 35.60 38.09
CA GLU A 166 16.00 36.35 36.83
C GLU A 166 16.72 35.61 35.70
N ARG A 167 17.86 34.96 35.99
CA ARG A 167 18.56 34.11 35.01
C ARG A 167 17.69 32.94 34.52
N GLU A 168 17.06 32.22 35.45
CA GLU A 168 16.17 31.10 35.09
C GLU A 168 14.94 31.57 34.32
N ARG A 169 14.39 32.75 34.67
CA ARG A 169 13.25 33.34 33.97
C ARG A 169 13.58 33.65 32.52
N ARG A 170 14.75 34.23 32.24
CA ARG A 170 15.20 34.47 30.86
C ARG A 170 15.41 33.16 30.09
N ALA A 171 15.95 32.12 30.74
CA ALA A 171 16.09 30.80 30.11
C ALA A 171 14.73 30.16 29.80
N GLU A 172 13.75 30.31 30.70
CA GLU A 172 12.37 29.87 30.50
C GLU A 172 11.70 30.62 29.35
N GLU A 173 11.86 31.93 29.26
CA GLU A 173 11.31 32.76 28.18
C GLU A 173 11.85 32.36 26.80
N VAL A 174 13.17 32.08 26.71
CA VAL A 174 13.80 31.57 25.48
C VAL A 174 13.22 30.22 25.09
N ALA A 175 13.18 29.26 26.01
CA ALA A 175 12.63 27.93 25.75
C ALA A 175 11.12 27.98 25.38
N ALA A 176 10.36 28.85 26.05
CA ALA A 176 8.96 29.10 25.78
C ALA A 176 8.72 29.64 24.37
N LYS A 177 9.54 30.61 23.95
CA LYS A 177 9.48 31.20 22.60
C LYS A 177 9.77 30.15 21.52
N GLU A 178 10.84 29.37 21.67
CA GLU A 178 11.20 28.33 20.72
C GLU A 178 10.11 27.25 20.60
N LEU A 179 9.55 26.80 21.73
CA LEU A 179 8.46 25.84 21.75
C LEU A 179 7.20 26.39 21.08
N LYS A 180 6.80 27.64 21.38
CA LYS A 180 5.66 28.29 20.73
C LYS A 180 5.85 28.41 19.23
N THR A 181 7.04 28.79 18.77
CA THR A 181 7.34 28.89 17.34
C THR A 181 7.16 27.56 16.63
N ILE A 182 7.77 26.47 17.13
CA ILE A 182 7.63 25.17 16.46
C ILE A 182 6.21 24.60 16.59
N HIS A 183 5.52 24.87 17.70
CA HIS A 183 4.16 24.41 17.90
C HIS A 183 3.21 25.07 16.90
N ALA A 184 3.27 26.39 16.75
CA ALA A 184 2.45 27.14 15.79
C ALA A 184 2.75 26.70 14.34
N GLN A 185 4.01 26.44 14.02
CA GLN A 185 4.40 25.88 12.73
C GLN A 185 3.73 24.52 12.48
N LEU A 186 3.79 23.59 13.45
CA LEU A 186 3.17 22.27 13.33
C LEU A 186 1.64 22.34 13.22
N LEU A 187 0.98 23.25 13.97
CA LEU A 187 -0.46 23.47 13.85
C LEU A 187 -0.87 23.96 12.45
N THR A 188 0.01 24.66 11.74
CA THR A 188 -0.28 25.16 10.39
C THR A 188 0.07 24.13 9.31
N GLU A 189 1.26 23.54 9.41
CA GLU A 189 1.81 22.68 8.35
C GLU A 189 1.20 21.28 8.35
N LEU A 190 0.96 20.68 9.52
CA LEU A 190 0.47 19.30 9.58
C LEU A 190 -0.95 19.13 9.00
N PRO A 191 -1.93 20.02 9.28
CA PRO A 191 -3.23 19.95 8.62
C PRO A 191 -3.14 20.16 7.12
N THR A 192 -2.29 21.10 6.68
CA THR A 192 -2.04 21.37 5.26
C THR A 192 -1.48 20.14 4.55
N PHE A 193 -0.45 19.52 5.12
CA PHE A 193 0.12 18.27 4.62
C PHE A 193 -0.91 17.15 4.61
N LEU A 194 -1.71 17.02 5.68
CA LEU A 194 -2.79 16.04 5.74
C LEU A 194 -3.77 16.24 4.57
N GLY A 195 -4.13 17.48 4.24
CA GLY A 195 -4.97 17.79 3.07
C GLY A 195 -4.39 17.28 1.75
N LYS A 196 -3.09 17.53 1.52
CA LYS A 196 -2.37 17.12 0.30
C LYS A 196 -2.30 15.61 0.08
N ARG A 197 -2.60 14.77 1.09
CA ARG A 197 -2.65 13.30 0.94
C ARG A 197 -3.53 12.86 -0.25
N LEU A 198 -4.59 13.62 -0.53
CA LEU A 198 -5.54 13.31 -1.61
C LEU A 198 -4.91 13.43 -2.99
N GLU A 199 -3.94 14.34 -3.16
CA GLU A 199 -3.21 14.55 -4.42
C GLU A 199 -2.33 13.35 -4.80
N TYR A 200 -1.98 12.49 -3.83
CA TYR A 200 -1.26 11.23 -4.06
C TYR A 200 -2.22 10.05 -4.13
N ILE A 201 -3.15 9.95 -3.19
CA ILE A 201 -4.00 8.77 -3.03
C ILE A 201 -5.03 8.65 -4.16
N ASN A 202 -5.72 9.74 -4.51
CA ASN A 202 -6.79 9.70 -5.52
C ASN A 202 -6.29 9.27 -6.91
N PRO A 203 -5.24 9.87 -7.48
CA PRO A 203 -4.75 9.44 -8.79
C PRO A 203 -4.17 8.02 -8.75
N SER A 204 -3.53 7.61 -7.65
CA SER A 204 -3.04 6.23 -7.52
C SER A 204 -4.17 5.20 -7.52
N ILE A 205 -5.28 5.45 -6.79
CA ILE A 205 -6.44 4.55 -6.79
C ILE A 205 -7.09 4.51 -8.17
N HIS A 206 -7.34 5.66 -8.80
CA HIS A 206 -7.91 5.69 -10.15
C HIS A 206 -7.03 4.96 -11.16
N ALA A 207 -5.71 5.14 -11.11
CA ALA A 207 -4.79 4.45 -12.00
C ALA A 207 -4.90 2.93 -11.86
N VAL A 208 -5.00 2.39 -10.64
CA VAL A 208 -5.17 0.95 -10.42
C VAL A 208 -6.46 0.44 -11.04
N ILE A 209 -7.57 1.15 -10.83
CA ILE A 209 -8.88 0.78 -11.40
C ILE A 209 -8.80 0.73 -12.93
N MET A 210 -8.19 1.75 -13.54
CA MET A 210 -8.02 1.81 -15.00
C MET A 210 -7.11 0.70 -15.54
N ILE A 211 -6.00 0.42 -14.85
CA ILE A 211 -5.08 -0.67 -15.21
C ILE A 211 -5.81 -2.01 -15.15
N GLN A 212 -6.59 -2.26 -14.10
CA GLN A 212 -7.36 -3.50 -13.93
C GLN A 212 -8.43 -3.64 -15.01
N LEU A 213 -9.21 -2.58 -15.27
CA LEU A 213 -10.23 -2.57 -16.31
C LEU A 213 -9.64 -2.91 -17.68
N ASN A 214 -8.52 -2.28 -18.03
CA ASN A 214 -7.82 -2.54 -19.28
C ASN A 214 -7.30 -3.98 -19.36
N TYR A 215 -6.65 -4.47 -18.31
CA TYR A 215 -6.11 -5.82 -18.26
C TYR A 215 -7.18 -6.90 -18.41
N TYR A 216 -8.23 -6.84 -17.59
CA TYR A 216 -9.29 -7.84 -17.63
C TYR A 216 -10.10 -7.73 -18.92
N GLY A 217 -10.41 -6.52 -19.39
CA GLY A 217 -11.11 -6.32 -20.66
C GLY A 217 -10.34 -6.90 -21.85
N HIS A 218 -9.04 -6.64 -21.93
CA HIS A 218 -8.20 -7.17 -23.00
C HIS A 218 -8.02 -8.70 -22.89
N ALA A 219 -7.80 -9.24 -21.69
CA ALA A 219 -7.69 -10.68 -21.48
C ALA A 219 -8.99 -11.39 -21.90
N THR A 220 -10.16 -10.86 -21.51
CA THR A 220 -11.46 -11.38 -21.96
C THR A 220 -11.57 -11.35 -23.48
N GLN A 221 -11.21 -10.24 -24.14
CA GLN A 221 -11.26 -10.16 -25.60
C GLN A 221 -10.39 -11.23 -26.28
N LEU A 222 -9.17 -11.45 -25.81
CA LEU A 222 -8.28 -12.48 -26.36
C LEU A 222 -8.83 -13.89 -26.14
N TYR A 223 -9.29 -14.21 -24.93
CA TYR A 223 -9.82 -15.54 -24.63
C TYR A 223 -11.12 -15.85 -25.37
N THR A 224 -11.97 -14.85 -25.61
CA THR A 224 -13.19 -15.02 -26.43
C THR A 224 -12.87 -15.43 -27.86
N GLN A 225 -11.69 -15.08 -28.40
CA GLN A 225 -11.28 -15.51 -29.76
C GLN A 225 -11.07 -17.03 -29.85
N LEU A 226 -10.83 -17.70 -28.74
CA LEU A 226 -10.69 -19.16 -28.68
C LEU A 226 -12.04 -19.90 -28.66
N MET A 227 -13.15 -19.18 -28.48
CA MET A 227 -14.48 -19.81 -28.49
C MET A 227 -14.84 -20.25 -29.92
N PRO A 228 -15.26 -21.51 -30.14
CA PRO A 228 -15.69 -21.97 -31.46
C PRO A 228 -16.86 -21.12 -31.98
N ILE A 229 -16.91 -20.87 -33.29
CA ILE A 229 -17.94 -20.03 -33.95
C ILE A 229 -19.38 -20.51 -33.67
N GLN A 230 -19.57 -21.79 -33.36
CA GLN A 230 -20.87 -22.35 -32.96
C GLN A 230 -21.38 -21.74 -31.64
N TYR A 231 -20.48 -21.47 -30.69
CA TYR A 231 -20.79 -20.82 -29.41
C TYR A 231 -20.95 -19.29 -29.53
N SER A 232 -20.36 -18.65 -30.57
CA SER A 232 -20.51 -17.21 -30.78
C SER A 232 -21.88 -16.83 -31.35
N SER A 233 -22.53 -17.72 -32.11
CA SER A 233 -23.92 -17.58 -32.54
C SER A 233 -24.89 -17.73 -31.36
N GLU A 234 -24.63 -18.68 -30.44
CA GLU A 234 -25.46 -18.93 -29.25
C GLU A 234 -25.27 -17.91 -28.11
N LEU A 235 -24.18 -17.15 -28.07
CA LEU A 235 -24.01 -16.05 -27.11
C LEU A 235 -24.97 -14.88 -27.34
N THR A 236 -25.57 -14.76 -28.53
CA THR A 236 -26.72 -13.87 -28.75
C THR A 236 -28.00 -14.41 -28.08
N SER A 237 -27.97 -15.66 -27.62
CA SER A 237 -29.06 -16.39 -26.96
C SER A 237 -28.58 -17.13 -25.72
N SER A 238 -28.01 -16.43 -24.73
CA SER A 238 -28.03 -16.77 -23.28
C SER A 238 -27.80 -18.25 -22.87
N THR A 239 -27.07 -19.08 -23.61
CA THR A 239 -26.90 -20.50 -23.26
C THR A 239 -25.44 -20.78 -23.02
N ILE A 240 -25.01 -20.50 -21.78
CA ILE A 240 -23.83 -21.16 -21.23
C ILE A 240 -24.21 -22.64 -21.16
N VAL A 241 -23.52 -23.50 -21.92
CA VAL A 241 -23.70 -24.95 -21.76
C VAL A 241 -23.50 -25.29 -20.28
N PRO A 242 -24.50 -25.86 -19.59
CA PRO A 242 -24.39 -26.11 -18.16
C PRO A 242 -23.18 -27.00 -17.86
N GLU A 243 -22.44 -26.70 -16.80
CA GLU A 243 -21.30 -27.51 -16.32
C GLU A 243 -21.64 -29.02 -16.26
N GLU A 244 -22.90 -29.33 -15.90
CA GLU A 244 -23.43 -30.68 -15.84
C GLU A 244 -23.45 -31.40 -17.19
N GLU A 245 -23.60 -30.69 -18.30
CA GLU A 245 -23.55 -31.25 -19.65
C GLU A 245 -22.11 -31.58 -20.06
N HIS A 246 -21.15 -30.68 -19.82
CA HIS A 246 -19.73 -30.97 -20.02
C HIS A 246 -19.27 -32.16 -19.17
N GLN A 247 -19.65 -32.20 -17.90
CA GLN A 247 -19.30 -33.30 -17.00
C GLN A 247 -19.93 -34.63 -17.45
N ARG A 248 -21.16 -34.61 -17.99
CA ARG A 248 -21.81 -35.80 -18.55
C ARG A 248 -21.07 -36.33 -19.78
N VAL A 249 -20.66 -35.46 -20.69
CA VAL A 249 -19.88 -35.85 -21.88
C VAL A 249 -18.56 -36.49 -21.46
N ILE A 250 -17.80 -35.83 -20.58
CA ILE A 250 -16.53 -36.37 -20.06
C ILE A 250 -16.73 -37.72 -19.39
N ASN A 251 -17.73 -37.86 -18.52
CA ASN A 251 -18.02 -39.11 -17.83
C ASN A 251 -18.41 -40.24 -18.79
N THR A 252 -19.15 -39.92 -19.85
CA THR A 252 -19.54 -40.88 -20.89
C THR A 252 -18.31 -41.41 -21.63
N GLU A 253 -17.41 -40.52 -22.04
CA GLU A 253 -16.17 -40.92 -22.71
C GLU A 253 -15.23 -41.70 -21.78
N LEU A 254 -15.11 -41.31 -20.51
CA LEU A 254 -14.36 -42.07 -19.51
C LEU A 254 -14.92 -43.48 -19.30
N ASN A 255 -16.24 -43.64 -19.31
CA ASN A 255 -16.87 -44.96 -19.20
C ASN A 255 -16.64 -45.81 -20.45
N ARG A 256 -16.67 -45.21 -21.66
CA ARG A 256 -16.28 -45.90 -22.89
C ARG A 256 -14.84 -46.39 -22.84
N LEU A 257 -13.92 -45.56 -22.34
CA LEU A 257 -12.51 -45.95 -22.15
C LEU A 257 -12.36 -47.11 -21.17
N ARG A 258 -13.09 -47.10 -20.04
CA ARG A 258 -13.08 -48.20 -19.07
C ARG A 258 -13.61 -49.52 -19.63
N ALA A 259 -14.50 -49.46 -20.61
CA ALA A 259 -15.06 -50.65 -21.26
C ALA A 259 -14.09 -51.30 -22.27
N LEU A 260 -13.00 -50.62 -22.67
CA LEU A 260 -11.96 -51.21 -23.50
C LEU A 260 -11.15 -52.23 -22.67
N THR A 261 -11.49 -53.50 -22.81
CA THR A 261 -10.76 -54.60 -22.13
C THR A 261 -9.49 -54.90 -22.91
N ILE A 262 -8.31 -54.65 -22.34
CA ILE A 262 -7.05 -55.15 -22.91
C ILE A 262 -6.94 -56.64 -22.56
N VAL A 263 -7.42 -57.51 -23.43
CA VAL A 263 -7.12 -58.95 -23.33
C VAL A 263 -5.70 -59.14 -23.84
N LYS A 264 -4.81 -59.63 -22.97
CA LYS A 264 -3.45 -60.00 -23.34
C LYS A 264 -3.53 -61.36 -24.03
N ASP A 265 -3.43 -61.39 -25.36
CA ASP A 265 -3.35 -62.66 -26.09
C ASP A 265 -2.11 -63.44 -25.59
N HIS A 266 -2.35 -64.69 -25.20
CA HIS A 266 -1.34 -65.64 -24.70
C HIS A 266 -0.55 -66.28 -25.83
#